data_AF-A0A1I4VV03-F1
#
_entry.id   AF-A0A1I4VV03-F1
#
_cell.length_a   1.000
_cell.length_b   1.000
_cell.length_c   1.000
_cell.angle_alpha   90.00
_cell.angle_beta   90.00
_cell.angle_gamma   90.00
#
_symmetry.space_group_name_H-M   'P 1'
#
loop_
_entity.id
_entity.type
_entity.pdbx_description
1 polymer ?
#
loop_
_entity_poly.entity_id
_entity_poly.type
_entity_poly.pdbx_seq_one_letter_code
_entity_poly.pdbx_strand_id
1 'polypeptide(L)'
;MTFDEWCNALERKDEDCIYSDDPIFEWAKLAGLPREYVAIAWTQFGERFGGSDKVQRDWRATFRNYVRQGWLNCWRTTPDGYVLTTVGEQARRVRENLNLESR
;
A
#
# COMPACT_ATOMS: atom_id res chain seq x y z
N MET A 1 -13.46 -13.31 -0.03
CA MET A 1 -13.68 -12.08 -0.80
C MET A 1 -12.37 -11.72 -1.46
N THR A 2 -12.39 -11.47 -2.77
CA THR A 2 -11.22 -11.00 -3.53
C THR A 2 -10.87 -9.57 -3.12
N PHE A 3 -9.77 -9.03 -3.65
CA PHE A 3 -9.38 -7.65 -3.38
C PHE A 3 -10.40 -6.66 -3.94
N ASP A 4 -10.82 -6.85 -5.20
CA ASP A 4 -11.79 -5.98 -5.86
C ASP A 4 -13.17 -6.03 -5.19
N GLU A 5 -13.64 -7.23 -4.83
CA GLU A 5 -14.89 -7.38 -4.09
C GLU A 5 -14.84 -6.64 -2.74
N TRP A 6 -13.69 -6.66 -2.07
CA TRP A 6 -13.49 -5.97 -0.79
C TRP A 6 -13.46 -4.44 -0.97
N CYS A 7 -12.70 -3.92 -1.94
CA CYS A 7 -12.67 -2.49 -2.26
C CYS A 7 -14.07 -1.97 -2.59
N ASN A 8 -14.81 -2.68 -3.47
CA ASN A 8 -16.18 -2.34 -3.83
C ASN A 8 -17.14 -2.38 -2.62
N ALA A 9 -16.92 -3.28 -1.67
CA ALA A 9 -17.72 -3.36 -0.45
C ALA A 9 -17.45 -2.20 0.52
N LEU A 10 -16.22 -1.68 0.55
CA LEU A 10 -15.86 -0.51 1.35
C LEU A 10 -16.38 0.78 0.74
N GLU A 11 -16.27 0.94 -0.59
CA GLU A 11 -16.79 2.11 -1.30
C GLU A 11 -18.30 2.30 -1.06
N ARG A 12 -19.09 1.22 -1.11
CA ARG A 12 -20.52 1.26 -0.79
C ARG A 12 -20.84 1.68 0.66
N LYS A 13 -19.87 1.58 1.55
CA LYS A 13 -19.98 1.94 2.97
C LYS A 13 -19.29 3.26 3.30
N ASP A 14 -18.69 3.93 2.31
CA ASP A 14 -17.87 5.12 2.51
C ASP A 14 -16.73 4.88 3.52
N GLU A 15 -16.11 3.69 3.46
CA GLU A 15 -15.00 3.30 4.32
C GLU A 15 -13.65 3.34 3.58
N ASP A 16 -12.63 3.91 4.21
CA ASP A 16 -11.27 3.89 3.68
C ASP A 16 -10.68 2.48 3.63
N CYS A 17 -9.96 2.15 2.56
CA CYS A 17 -9.21 0.89 2.49
C CYS A 17 -8.20 0.75 3.64
N ILE A 18 -7.50 1.83 3.98
CA ILE A 18 -6.59 1.94 5.12
C ILE A 18 -6.93 3.23 5.86
N TYR A 19 -7.39 3.13 7.11
CA TYR A 19 -7.73 4.29 7.92
C TYR A 19 -6.52 5.17 8.21
N SER A 20 -6.74 6.47 8.36
CA SER A 20 -5.68 7.45 8.61
C SER A 20 -4.86 7.19 9.89
N ASP A 21 -5.47 6.50 10.86
CA ASP A 21 -4.94 6.10 12.17
C ASP A 21 -4.55 4.60 12.23
N ASP A 22 -4.49 3.90 11.09
CA ASP A 22 -4.12 2.48 11.06
C ASP A 22 -2.75 2.25 11.74
N PRO A 23 -2.59 1.20 12.57
CA PRO A 23 -1.35 0.91 13.30
C PRO A 23 -0.12 0.70 12.42
N ILE A 24 -0.29 0.53 11.10
CA ILE A 24 0.83 0.50 10.16
C ILE A 24 1.63 1.81 10.16
N PHE A 25 0.98 2.95 10.39
CA PHE A 25 1.66 4.25 10.37
C PHE A 25 2.51 4.47 11.61
N GLU A 26 2.06 4.04 12.78
CA GLU A 26 2.88 4.06 13.99
C GLU A 26 4.06 3.08 13.87
N TRP A 27 3.82 1.88 13.33
CA TRP A 27 4.90 0.94 13.03
C TRP A 27 5.91 1.53 12.03
N ALA A 28 5.46 2.18 10.96
CA ALA A 28 6.33 2.77 9.94
C ALA A 28 7.20 3.87 10.54
N LYS A 29 6.62 4.72 11.40
CA LYS A 29 7.36 5.74 12.16
C LYS A 29 8.46 5.12 13.02
N LEU A 30 8.14 4.08 13.79
CA LEU A 30 9.12 3.38 14.63
C LEU A 30 10.22 2.68 13.81
N ALA A 31 9.88 2.15 12.64
CA ALA A 31 10.81 1.52 11.71
C ALA A 31 11.67 2.54 10.93
N GLY A 32 11.36 3.84 10.98
CA GLY A 32 12.01 4.86 10.16
C GLY A 32 11.57 4.85 8.69
N LEU A 33 10.48 4.17 8.36
CA LEU A 33 9.91 4.12 7.01
C LEU A 33 9.04 5.37 6.77
N PRO A 34 9.31 6.18 5.73
CA PRO A 34 8.49 7.35 5.43
C PRO A 34 7.01 6.98 5.22
N ARG A 35 6.09 7.79 5.77
CA ARG A 35 4.64 7.57 5.60
C ARG A 35 4.24 7.49 4.12
N GLU A 36 4.89 8.27 3.27
CA GLU A 36 4.69 8.24 1.83
C GLU A 36 5.03 6.87 1.22
N TYR A 37 6.05 6.16 1.72
CA TYR A 37 6.41 4.83 1.22
C TYR A 37 5.31 3.80 1.51
N VAL A 38 4.55 3.97 2.60
CA VAL A 38 3.36 3.15 2.88
C VAL A 38 2.28 3.41 1.82
N ALA A 39 2.07 4.67 1.42
CA ALA A 39 1.12 5.01 0.35
C ALA A 39 1.59 4.50 -1.04
N ILE A 40 2.91 4.51 -1.30
CA ILE A 40 3.50 3.90 -2.51
C ILE A 40 3.27 2.38 -2.49
N ALA A 41 3.50 1.73 -1.35
CA ALA A 41 3.18 0.31 -1.19
C ALA A 41 1.70 0.01 -1.41
N TRP A 42 0.78 0.89 -1.00
CA TRP A 42 -0.64 0.71 -1.28
C TRP A 42 -0.93 0.65 -2.79
N THR A 43 -0.29 1.54 -3.56
CA THR A 43 -0.41 1.55 -5.03
C THR A 43 0.08 0.22 -5.62
N GLN A 44 1.27 -0.24 -5.21
CA GLN A 44 1.82 -1.52 -5.67
C GLN A 44 1.00 -2.73 -5.21
N PHE A 45 0.35 -2.64 -4.04
CA PHE A 45 -0.52 -3.69 -3.51
C PHE A 45 -1.79 -3.81 -4.36
N GLY A 46 -2.37 -2.68 -4.77
CA GLY A 46 -3.48 -2.61 -5.72
C GLY A 46 -3.12 -3.23 -7.06
N GLU A 47 -2.00 -2.84 -7.67
CA GLU A 47 -1.51 -3.43 -8.93
C GLU A 47 -1.30 -4.96 -8.83
N ARG A 48 -0.85 -5.45 -7.66
CA ARG A 48 -0.59 -6.87 -7.46
C ARG A 48 -1.86 -7.72 -7.32
N PHE A 49 -2.90 -7.18 -6.69
CA PHE A 49 -4.08 -7.96 -6.29
C PHE A 49 -5.38 -7.54 -6.99
N GLY A 50 -5.40 -6.39 -7.66
CA GLY A 50 -6.48 -6.00 -8.55
C GLY A 50 -6.64 -7.03 -9.68
N GLY A 51 -7.86 -7.44 -9.96
CA GLY A 51 -8.16 -8.49 -10.94
C GLY A 51 -7.69 -9.90 -10.56
N SER A 52 -7.09 -10.10 -9.37
CA SER A 52 -6.69 -11.42 -8.90
C SER A 52 -7.87 -12.20 -8.33
N ASP A 53 -7.88 -13.52 -8.55
CA ASP A 53 -8.80 -14.48 -7.92
C ASP A 53 -8.45 -14.79 -6.45
N LYS A 54 -7.35 -14.23 -5.94
CA LYS A 54 -6.90 -14.46 -4.57
C LYS A 54 -7.93 -13.92 -3.58
N VAL A 55 -8.31 -14.77 -2.63
CA VAL A 55 -9.19 -14.41 -1.53
C VAL A 55 -8.42 -14.25 -0.23
N GLN A 56 -8.80 -13.26 0.57
CA GLN A 56 -8.31 -13.09 1.94
C GLN A 56 -9.48 -12.87 2.90
N ARG A 57 -9.25 -13.23 4.17
CA ARG A 57 -10.18 -12.93 5.25
C ARG A 57 -10.10 -11.46 5.67
N ASP A 58 -8.89 -10.91 5.70
CA ASP A 58 -8.60 -9.54 6.11
C ASP A 58 -7.51 -8.94 5.22
N TRP A 59 -7.94 -8.08 4.30
CA TRP A 59 -7.05 -7.38 3.37
C TRP A 59 -6.22 -6.29 4.05
N ARG A 60 -6.72 -5.64 5.11
CA ARG A 60 -5.94 -4.67 5.89
C ARG A 60 -4.79 -5.36 6.60
N ALA A 61 -5.05 -6.49 7.27
CA ALA A 61 -3.99 -7.30 7.88
C ALA A 61 -2.99 -7.84 6.84
N THR A 62 -3.48 -8.25 5.67
CA THR A 62 -2.62 -8.70 4.56
C THR A 62 -1.69 -7.57 4.12
N PHE A 63 -2.22 -6.38 3.86
CA PHE A 63 -1.42 -5.21 3.49
C PHE A 63 -0.35 -4.88 4.54
N ARG A 64 -0.73 -4.83 5.82
CA ARG A 64 0.22 -4.60 6.93
C ARG A 64 1.37 -5.59 6.92
N ASN A 65 1.10 -6.87 6.67
CA ASN A 65 2.14 -7.91 6.59
C ASN A 65 3.06 -7.70 5.38
N TYR A 66 2.50 -7.34 4.23
CA TYR A 66 3.29 -7.05 3.01
C TYR A 66 4.23 -5.85 3.20
N VAL A 67 3.76 -4.79 3.87
CA VAL A 67 4.58 -3.63 4.23
C VAL A 67 5.70 -4.07 5.20
N ARG A 68 5.37 -4.73 6.32
CA ARG A 68 6.36 -5.11 7.33
C ARG A 68 7.46 -6.02 6.80
N GLN A 69 7.11 -6.94 5.91
CA GLN A 69 8.06 -7.92 5.37
C GLN A 69 8.73 -7.45 4.06
N GLY A 70 8.40 -6.26 3.57
CA GLY A 70 8.98 -5.72 2.34
C GLY A 70 8.64 -6.53 1.09
N TRP A 71 7.58 -7.33 1.09
CA TRP A 71 7.27 -8.29 0.02
C TRP A 71 6.87 -7.66 -1.31
N LEU A 72 6.51 -6.37 -1.30
CA LEU A 72 6.23 -5.62 -2.52
C LEU A 72 7.51 -5.12 -3.21
N ASN A 73 8.66 -5.25 -2.55
CA ASN A 73 9.96 -4.76 -3.02
C ASN A 73 9.97 -3.26 -3.37
N CYS A 74 9.10 -2.44 -2.78
CA CYS A 74 9.01 -0.99 -3.07
C CYS A 74 10.23 -0.20 -2.59
N TRP A 75 10.92 -0.67 -1.55
CA TRP A 75 12.10 -0.02 -0.99
C TRP A 75 13.16 -1.04 -0.63
N ARG A 76 14.37 -0.53 -0.38
CA ARG A 76 15.46 -1.25 0.26
C ARG A 76 16.07 -0.40 1.37
N THR A 77 16.68 -1.05 2.35
CA THR A 77 17.42 -0.40 3.43
C THR A 77 18.80 0.06 2.95
N THR A 78 19.24 1.20 3.45
CA THR A 78 20.60 1.75 3.32
C THR A 78 21.10 2.17 4.72
N PRO A 79 22.38 2.49 4.90
CA PRO A 79 22.87 3.03 6.18
C PRO A 79 22.12 4.29 6.64
N ASP A 80 21.60 5.08 5.71
CA ASP A 80 20.91 6.34 5.97
C ASP A 80 19.37 6.20 6.06
N GLY A 81 18.82 4.97 5.93
CA GLY A 81 17.39 4.70 6.02
C GLY A 81 16.85 3.89 4.85
N TYR A 82 15.85 4.42 4.14
CA TYR A 82 15.17 3.71 3.05
C TYR A 82 15.22 4.49 1.74
N VAL A 83 15.54 3.77 0.66
CA VAL A 83 15.45 4.30 -0.71
C VAL A 83 14.48 3.47 -1.52
N LEU A 84 13.71 4.12 -2.41
CA LEU A 84 12.83 3.42 -3.33
C LEU A 84 13.66 2.54 -4.28
N THR A 85 13.10 1.38 -4.63
CA THR A 85 13.58 0.57 -5.74
C THR A 85 12.94 1.04 -7.03
N THR A 86 13.29 0.41 -8.16
CA THR A 86 12.56 0.61 -9.43
C THR A 86 11.05 0.38 -9.28
N VAL A 87 10.64 -0.65 -8.53
CA VAL A 87 9.22 -0.94 -8.29
C VAL A 87 8.56 0.18 -7.48
N GLY A 88 9.25 0.67 -6.45
CA GLY A 88 8.77 1.80 -5.65
C GLY A 88 8.64 3.09 -6.46
N GLU A 89 9.63 3.40 -7.30
CA GLU A 89 9.59 4.57 -8.18
C GLU A 89 8.47 4.49 -9.22
N GLN A 90 8.23 3.31 -9.80
CA GLN A 90 7.11 3.11 -10.72
C GLN A 90 5.77 3.32 -10.01
N ALA A 91 5.57 2.72 -8.84
CA ALA A 91 4.36 2.89 -8.04
C ALA A 91 4.15 4.36 -7.61
N ARG A 92 5.23 5.08 -7.26
CA ARG A 92 5.17 6.53 -6.97
C ARG A 92 4.65 7.33 -8.16
N ARG A 93 5.20 7.09 -9.35
CA ARG A 93 4.79 7.80 -10.59
C ARG A 93 3.34 7.50 -10.98
N VAL A 94 2.90 6.25 -10.87
CA VAL A 94 1.49 5.88 -11.10
C VAL A 94 0.59 6.67 -10.16
N ARG A 95 0.92 6.70 -8.87
CA ARG A 95 0.16 7.45 -7.87
C ARG A 95 0.11 8.95 -8.15
N GLU A 96 1.25 9.55 -8.51
CA GLU A 96 1.34 10.97 -8.86
C GLU A 96 0.43 11.31 -10.05
N ASN A 97 0.43 10.47 -11.09
CA ASN A 97 -0.42 10.66 -12.28
C ASN A 97 -1.92 10.53 -11.94
N LEU A 98 -2.32 9.54 -11.15
CA LEU A 98 -3.72 9.37 -10.74
C LEU A 98 -4.25 10.57 -9.94
N ASN A 99 -3.40 11.15 -9.07
CA ASN A 99 -3.76 12.34 -8.31
C ASN A 99 -3.86 13.60 -9.19
N LEU A 100 -3.16 13.64 -10.32
CA LEU A 100 -3.23 14.74 -11.29
C LEU A 100 -4.50 14.65 -12.16
N GLU A 101 -4.93 13.43 -12.53
CA GLU A 101 -6.15 13.19 -13.30
C GLU A 101 -7.45 13.37 -12.48
N SER A 102 -7.34 13.36 -11.16
CA SER A 102 -8.47 13.53 -10.23
C SER A 102 -8.72 15.00 -9.84
N ARG A 103 -8.03 15.96 -10.47
CA ARG A 103 -8.17 17.42 -10.25
C ARG A 103 -8.87 18.07 -11.43
#